data_AF-A0A418MVL2-F1
#
_entry.id   AF-A0A418MVL2-F1
#
_cell.length_a   1.000
_cell.length_b   1.000
_cell.length_c   1.000
_cell.angle_alpha   90.00
_cell.angle_beta   90.00
_cell.angle_gamma   90.00
#
_symmetry.space_group_name_H-M   'P 1'
#
loop_
_entity.id
_entity.type
_entity.pdbx_description
1 polymer ?
#
loop_
_entity_poly.entity_id
_entity_poly.type
_entity_poly.pdbx_seq_one_letter_code
_entity_poly.pdbx_strand_id
1 'polypeptide(L)'
;MVSVAGRAAGSRQGHPSLDEAVVQRFYDRMRTVAPAAVGAIERDRADDPGRAFADTACGRLLRSLDDDGVRALGMWVHHWCMRFYDDDTRAALRLLRAIAGRSALGWTADEVHWMLGESRHVSSSAADRCTLPFAAAAELAPGTLRIGTLIPRQPGPAGRR
;
A
#
# COMPACT_ATOMS: atom_id res chain seq x y z
N MET A 1 5.62 -46.72 -4.50
CA MET A 1 5.55 -45.24 -4.43
C MET A 1 4.59 -44.89 -3.32
N VAL A 2 5.09 -44.23 -2.27
CA VAL A 2 4.37 -44.02 -1.00
C VAL A 2 3.70 -42.65 -0.99
N SER A 3 2.41 -42.63 -0.68
CA SER A 3 1.67 -41.45 -0.21
C SER A 3 2.08 -41.12 1.23
N VAL A 4 2.29 -39.83 1.54
CA VAL A 4 2.17 -39.29 2.89
C VAL A 4 1.37 -37.99 2.83
N ALA A 5 0.15 -38.05 3.36
CA ALA A 5 -0.62 -36.91 3.81
C ALA A 5 0.00 -36.33 5.09
N GLY A 6 -0.11 -35.03 5.34
CA GLY A 6 0.36 -34.47 6.61
C GLY A 6 0.24 -32.97 6.78
N ARG A 7 -1.00 -32.49 6.90
CA ARG A 7 -1.39 -31.15 7.37
C ARG A 7 -0.90 -30.90 8.80
N ALA A 8 -0.25 -29.76 9.05
CA ALA A 8 -0.26 -29.04 10.35
C ALA A 8 0.14 -27.58 10.09
N ALA A 9 -0.83 -26.66 9.94
CA ALA A 9 -1.42 -25.90 11.05
C ALA A 9 -0.39 -25.06 11.84
N GLY A 10 0.29 -24.14 11.13
CA GLY A 10 0.86 -22.95 11.76
C GLY A 10 -0.25 -21.93 11.97
N SER A 11 -0.70 -21.78 13.21
CA SER A 11 -1.66 -20.79 13.68
C SER A 11 -1.36 -19.38 13.12
N ARG A 12 -2.08 -18.96 12.08
CA ARG A 12 -2.15 -17.55 11.68
C ARG A 12 -3.41 -16.98 12.29
N GLN A 13 -3.23 -16.23 13.37
CA GLN A 13 -4.26 -15.43 14.00
C GLN A 13 -4.94 -14.50 12.97
N GLY A 14 -6.04 -14.99 12.42
CA GLY A 14 -7.36 -14.34 12.41
C GLY A 14 -7.48 -13.02 11.67
N HIS A 15 -7.51 -13.06 10.34
CA HIS A 15 -8.40 -12.22 9.51
C HIS A 15 -8.86 -13.06 8.31
N PRO A 16 -10.15 -13.03 7.92
CA PRO A 16 -10.56 -13.63 6.65
C PRO A 16 -9.86 -12.90 5.51
N SER A 17 -9.30 -13.64 4.55
CA SER A 17 -8.81 -13.06 3.30
C SER A 17 -9.94 -12.29 2.63
N LEU A 18 -9.63 -11.14 2.01
CA LEU A 18 -10.59 -10.42 1.18
C LEU A 18 -11.18 -11.35 0.10
N ASP A 19 -12.45 -11.12 -0.22
CA ASP A 19 -13.12 -11.80 -1.32
C ASP A 19 -12.36 -11.52 -2.63
N GLU A 20 -12.14 -12.57 -3.43
CA GLU A 20 -11.46 -12.47 -4.73
C GLU A 20 -12.16 -11.48 -5.67
N ALA A 21 -13.50 -11.39 -5.63
CA ALA A 21 -14.25 -10.43 -6.42
C ALA A 21 -13.98 -8.97 -5.99
N VAL A 22 -13.70 -8.73 -4.70
CA VAL A 22 -13.33 -7.40 -4.20
C VAL A 22 -11.92 -7.05 -4.68
N VAL A 23 -10.99 -7.99 -4.55
CA VAL A 23 -9.61 -7.82 -5.02
C VAL A 23 -9.56 -7.56 -6.53
N GLN A 24 -10.37 -8.27 -7.32
CA GLN A 24 -10.44 -8.05 -8.77
C GLN A 24 -10.91 -6.64 -9.11
N ARG A 25 -11.92 -6.10 -8.40
CA ARG A 25 -12.38 -4.71 -8.59
C ARG A 25 -11.28 -3.69 -8.30
N PHE A 26 -10.41 -3.95 -7.32
CA PHE A 26 -9.23 -3.11 -7.07
C PHE A 26 -8.30 -3.11 -8.27
N TYR A 27 -7.98 -4.28 -8.83
CA TYR A 27 -7.13 -4.38 -10.02
C TYR A 27 -7.74 -3.68 -11.23
N ASP A 28 -9.05 -3.83 -11.45
CA ASP A 28 -9.76 -3.16 -12.55
C ASP A 28 -9.68 -1.63 -12.40
N ARG A 29 -9.90 -1.11 -11.18
CA ARG A 29 -9.79 0.32 -10.88
C ARG A 29 -8.36 0.82 -11.08
N MET A 30 -7.36 0.13 -10.53
CA MET A 30 -5.95 0.47 -10.71
C MET A 30 -5.53 0.48 -12.18
N ARG A 31 -6.07 -0.44 -13.00
CA ARG A 31 -5.76 -0.53 -14.43
C ARG A 31 -6.14 0.74 -15.20
N THR A 32 -7.15 1.49 -14.75
CA THR A 32 -7.57 2.74 -15.41
C THR A 32 -6.52 3.85 -15.31
N VAL A 33 -5.77 3.90 -14.21
CA VAL A 33 -4.75 4.93 -13.93
C VAL A 33 -3.33 4.47 -14.28
N ALA A 34 -3.11 3.15 -14.37
CA ALA A 34 -1.78 2.56 -14.55
C ALA A 34 -0.97 3.16 -15.72
N PRO A 35 -1.49 3.32 -16.95
CA PRO A 35 -0.69 3.85 -18.06
C PRO A 35 -0.21 5.29 -17.81
N ALA A 36 -1.07 6.13 -17.24
CA ALA A 36 -0.73 7.51 -16.92
C ALA A 36 0.29 7.57 -15.77
N ALA A 37 0.14 6.70 -14.78
CA ALA A 37 1.05 6.60 -13.65
C ALA A 37 2.46 6.14 -14.08
N VAL A 38 2.57 5.10 -14.91
CA VAL A 38 3.85 4.64 -15.48
C VAL A 38 4.53 5.77 -16.24
N GLY A 39 3.83 6.40 -17.19
CA GLY A 39 4.41 7.48 -17.99
C GLY A 39 4.75 8.74 -17.19
N ALA A 40 4.10 8.97 -16.04
CA ALA A 40 4.48 10.05 -15.12
C ALA A 40 5.74 9.70 -14.32
N ILE A 41 5.82 8.48 -13.78
CA ILE A 41 6.98 8.00 -13.01
C ILE A 41 8.23 7.93 -13.89
N GLU A 42 8.11 7.43 -15.13
CA GLU A 42 9.24 7.34 -16.06
C GLU A 42 9.79 8.72 -16.43
N ARG A 43 8.92 9.69 -16.70
CA ARG A 43 9.34 11.08 -16.95
C ARG A 43 10.02 11.69 -15.75
N ASP A 44 9.47 11.51 -14.55
CA ASP A 44 10.04 12.06 -13.33
C ASP A 44 11.34 11.35 -12.92
N ARG A 45 11.52 10.08 -13.29
CA ARG A 45 12.77 9.33 -13.09
C ARG A 45 13.92 9.88 -13.95
N ALA A 46 13.61 10.41 -15.13
CA ALA A 46 14.59 10.99 -16.04
C ALA A 46 14.87 12.48 -15.80
N ASP A 47 14.11 13.13 -14.91
CA ASP A 47 14.15 14.58 -14.65
C ASP A 47 14.99 14.92 -13.40
N ASP A 48 15.19 16.22 -13.16
CA ASP A 48 15.94 16.72 -12.01
C ASP A 48 15.26 16.34 -10.68
N PRO A 49 15.95 15.61 -9.76
CA PRO A 49 15.39 15.27 -8.45
C PRO A 49 15.07 16.51 -7.59
N GLY A 50 15.71 17.66 -7.83
CA GLY A 50 15.48 18.92 -7.13
C GLY A 50 14.21 19.66 -7.52
N ARG A 51 13.54 19.26 -8.61
CA ARG A 51 12.30 19.91 -9.08
C ARG A 51 11.19 19.82 -8.02
N ALA A 52 10.47 20.91 -7.81
CA ALA A 52 9.30 20.94 -6.95
C ALA A 52 8.25 19.92 -7.41
N PHE A 53 7.70 19.13 -6.48
CA PHE A 53 6.80 18.01 -6.80
C PHE A 53 5.58 18.46 -7.63
N ALA A 54 5.01 19.62 -7.32
CA ALA A 54 3.85 20.16 -8.04
C ALA A 54 4.10 20.33 -9.55
N ASP A 55 5.36 20.55 -9.95
CA ASP A 55 5.78 20.79 -11.33
C ASP A 55 6.28 19.52 -12.04
N THR A 56 6.27 18.37 -11.37
CA THR A 56 6.62 17.09 -11.99
C THR A 56 5.42 16.49 -12.75
N ALA A 57 5.66 15.48 -13.58
CA ALA A 57 4.58 14.76 -14.25
C ALA A 57 3.67 14.04 -13.25
N CYS A 58 4.22 13.47 -12.17
CA CYS A 58 3.43 12.86 -11.09
C CYS A 58 2.60 13.91 -10.36
N GLY A 59 3.14 15.09 -10.06
CA GLY A 59 2.39 16.16 -9.41
C GLY A 59 1.25 16.72 -10.27
N ARG A 60 1.46 16.82 -11.59
CA ARG A 60 0.39 17.17 -12.53
C ARG A 60 -0.70 16.11 -12.61
N LEU A 61 -0.31 14.83 -12.71
CA LEU A 61 -1.26 13.71 -12.71
C LEU A 61 -2.12 13.72 -11.44
N LEU A 62 -1.49 13.84 -10.27
CA LEU A 62 -2.18 13.86 -8.98
C LEU A 62 -3.20 15.02 -8.85
N ARG A 63 -2.97 16.15 -9.51
CA ARG A 63 -3.90 17.29 -9.53
C ARG A 63 -5.04 17.13 -10.53
N SER A 64 -4.90 16.25 -11.52
CA SER A 64 -5.89 16.02 -12.56
C SER A 64 -6.97 15.00 -12.19
N LEU A 65 -6.75 14.24 -11.12
CA LEU A 65 -7.63 13.17 -10.67
C LEU A 65 -8.58 13.67 -9.57
N ASP A 66 -9.79 13.13 -9.57
CA ASP A 66 -10.71 13.21 -8.43
C ASP A 66 -10.27 12.27 -7.30
N ASP A 67 -10.97 12.30 -6.17
CA ASP A 67 -10.56 11.53 -4.99
C ASP A 67 -10.56 10.01 -5.25
N ASP A 68 -11.51 9.48 -6.03
CA ASP A 68 -11.51 8.04 -6.41
C ASP A 68 -10.32 7.69 -7.29
N GLY A 69 -10.00 8.54 -8.28
CA GLY A 69 -8.80 8.40 -9.10
C GLY A 69 -7.51 8.52 -8.30
N VAL A 70 -7.46 9.39 -7.29
CA VAL A 70 -6.31 9.53 -6.38
C VAL A 70 -6.15 8.29 -5.51
N ARG A 71 -7.24 7.71 -5.00
CA ARG A 71 -7.20 6.43 -4.28
C ARG A 71 -6.69 5.30 -5.18
N ALA A 72 -7.26 5.18 -6.38
CA ALA A 72 -6.83 4.21 -7.38
C ALA A 72 -5.33 4.34 -7.70
N LEU A 73 -4.86 5.58 -7.88
CA LEU A 73 -3.45 5.88 -8.09
C LEU A 73 -2.61 5.47 -6.89
N GLY A 74 -3.04 5.79 -5.67
CA GLY A 74 -2.35 5.41 -4.44
C GLY A 74 -2.19 3.89 -4.31
N MET A 75 -3.26 3.12 -4.55
CA MET A 75 -3.22 1.65 -4.53
C MET A 75 -2.27 1.11 -5.59
N TRP A 76 -2.33 1.66 -6.82
CA TRP A 76 -1.48 1.19 -7.90
C TRP A 76 0.00 1.47 -7.63
N VAL A 77 0.34 2.69 -7.20
CA VAL A 77 1.73 3.07 -6.89
C VAL A 77 2.26 2.25 -5.70
N HIS A 78 1.43 2.03 -4.68
CA HIS A 78 1.77 1.16 -3.54
C HIS A 78 2.13 -0.26 -4.01
N HIS A 79 1.24 -0.91 -4.76
CA HIS A 79 1.46 -2.25 -5.28
C HIS A 79 2.68 -2.33 -6.20
N TRP A 80 2.86 -1.33 -7.07
CA TRP A 80 4.04 -1.23 -7.92
C TRP A 80 5.33 -1.17 -7.10
N CYS A 81 5.39 -0.29 -6.09
CA CYS A 81 6.55 -0.20 -5.20
C CYS A 81 6.81 -1.49 -4.43
N MET A 82 5.78 -2.24 -4.02
CA MET A 82 5.98 -3.52 -3.32
C MET A 82 6.60 -4.59 -4.24
N ARG A 83 6.28 -4.54 -5.54
CA ARG A 83 6.79 -5.49 -6.54
C ARG A 83 8.19 -5.15 -7.06
N PHE A 84 8.52 -3.87 -7.13
CA PHE A 84 9.75 -3.33 -7.71
C PHE A 84 10.60 -2.56 -6.70
N TYR A 85 10.51 -2.90 -5.40
CA TYR A 85 11.14 -2.12 -4.33
C TYR A 85 12.66 -1.96 -4.48
N ASP A 86 13.32 -2.99 -5.03
CA ASP A 86 14.76 -3.02 -5.27
C ASP A 86 15.19 -2.24 -6.53
N ASP A 87 14.23 -1.76 -7.34
CA ASP A 87 14.47 -0.85 -8.46
C ASP A 87 14.51 0.62 -7.98
N ASP A 88 14.95 1.54 -8.85
CA ASP A 88 14.88 2.99 -8.57
C ASP A 88 13.42 3.47 -8.51
N THR A 89 12.86 3.41 -7.30
CA THR A 89 11.47 3.75 -6.97
C THR A 89 11.31 5.18 -6.47
N ARG A 90 12.34 6.03 -6.55
CA ARG A 90 12.33 7.38 -5.92
C ARG A 90 11.16 8.25 -6.36
N ALA A 91 10.85 8.28 -7.66
CA ALA A 91 9.72 9.04 -8.19
C ALA A 91 8.37 8.50 -7.68
N ALA A 92 8.21 7.17 -7.66
CA ALA A 92 7.02 6.51 -7.12
C ALA A 92 6.85 6.75 -5.61
N LEU A 93 7.94 6.71 -4.83
CA LEU A 93 7.92 7.01 -3.40
C LEU A 93 7.54 8.48 -3.11
N ARG A 94 8.00 9.43 -3.93
CA ARG A 94 7.57 10.84 -3.83
C ARG A 94 6.07 10.97 -4.08
N LEU A 95 5.55 10.30 -5.10
CA LEU A 95 4.11 10.28 -5.40
C LEU A 95 3.30 9.64 -4.26
N LEU A 96 3.76 8.50 -3.72
CA LEU A 96 3.15 7.85 -2.55
C LEU A 96 3.06 8.78 -1.34
N ARG A 97 4.14 9.49 -1.01
CA ARG A 97 4.17 10.45 0.09
C ARG A 97 3.23 11.62 -0.14
N ALA A 98 3.13 12.10 -1.38
CA ALA A 98 2.20 13.17 -1.74
C ALA A 98 0.73 12.74 -1.58
N ILE A 99 0.40 11.49 -1.94
CA ILE A 99 -0.94 10.93 -1.75
C ILE A 99 -1.23 10.71 -0.26
N ALA A 100 -0.29 10.14 0.48
CA ALA A 100 -0.42 9.91 1.92
C ALA A 100 -0.55 11.21 2.73
N GLY A 101 -0.08 12.34 2.20
CA GLY A 101 -0.24 13.66 2.81
C GLY A 101 -1.61 14.31 2.58
N ARG A 102 -2.48 13.73 1.75
CA ARG A 102 -3.85 14.20 1.57
C ARG A 102 -4.76 13.59 2.64
N SER A 103 -5.70 14.39 3.10
CA SER A 103 -6.77 13.95 3.99
C SER A 103 -8.09 13.83 3.24
N ALA A 104 -9.00 13.04 3.82
CA ALA A 104 -10.38 12.87 3.34
C ALA A 104 -10.48 12.33 1.91
N LEU A 105 -9.53 11.48 1.49
CA LEU A 105 -9.62 10.75 0.22
C LEU A 105 -10.74 9.69 0.25
N GLY A 106 -11.22 9.33 1.45
CA GLY A 106 -12.36 8.43 1.62
C GLY A 106 -12.00 6.96 1.44
N TRP A 107 -10.82 6.57 1.92
CA TRP A 107 -10.36 5.18 1.89
C TRP A 107 -11.38 4.23 2.52
N THR A 108 -11.49 3.03 1.97
CA THR A 108 -12.31 1.96 2.53
C THR A 108 -11.47 1.01 3.38
N ALA A 109 -12.12 0.30 4.31
CA ALA A 109 -11.45 -0.70 5.14
C ALA A 109 -10.78 -1.81 4.30
N ASP A 110 -11.42 -2.22 3.20
CA ASP A 110 -10.92 -3.27 2.32
C ASP A 110 -9.69 -2.82 1.54
N GLU A 111 -9.67 -1.58 1.03
CA GLU A 111 -8.49 -1.00 0.37
C GLU A 111 -7.31 -0.92 1.35
N VAL A 112 -7.54 -0.49 2.59
CA VAL A 112 -6.48 -0.43 3.62
C VAL A 112 -6.01 -1.83 4.02
N HIS A 113 -6.94 -2.77 4.21
CA HIS A 113 -6.61 -4.15 4.54
C HIS A 113 -5.76 -4.80 3.44
N TRP A 114 -6.13 -4.58 2.18
CA TRP A 114 -5.39 -5.06 1.02
C TRP A 114 -3.98 -4.48 0.99
N MET A 115 -3.83 -3.16 1.10
CA MET A 115 -2.50 -2.53 1.07
C MET A 115 -1.59 -3.01 2.22
N LEU A 116 -2.13 -3.19 3.43
CA LEU A 116 -1.40 -3.75 4.57
C LEU A 116 -1.01 -5.23 4.35
N GLY A 117 -1.84 -5.98 3.64
CA GLY A 117 -1.55 -7.34 3.19
C GLY A 117 -0.32 -7.35 2.27
N GLU A 118 -0.34 -6.53 1.22
CA GLU A 118 0.78 -6.40 0.28
C GLU A 118 2.10 -6.02 1.00
N SER A 119 2.04 -5.09 1.95
CA SER A 119 3.21 -4.65 2.73
C SER A 119 3.85 -5.75 3.57
N ARG A 120 3.09 -6.77 4.00
CA ARG A 120 3.61 -7.89 4.81
C ARG A 120 4.48 -8.86 4.01
N HIS A 121 4.35 -8.87 2.69
CA HIS A 121 5.12 -9.75 1.80
C HIS A 121 6.50 -9.19 1.46
N VAL A 122 6.81 -7.94 1.85
CA VAL A 122 8.06 -7.26 1.56
C VAL A 122 8.99 -7.22 2.79
N SER A 123 10.30 -7.21 2.56
CA SER A 123 11.34 -7.16 3.60
C SER A 123 11.10 -6.05 4.63
N SER A 124 11.52 -6.30 5.88
CA SER A 124 11.42 -5.34 6.97
C SER A 124 12.25 -4.06 6.75
N SER A 125 13.25 -4.10 5.87
CA SER A 125 14.08 -2.96 5.48
C SER A 125 13.34 -1.92 4.62
N ALA A 126 12.21 -2.26 4.02
CA ALA A 126 11.42 -1.34 3.20
C ALA A 126 10.61 -0.37 4.08
N ALA A 127 11.27 0.64 4.66
CA ALA A 127 10.69 1.51 5.69
C ALA A 127 9.40 2.23 5.24
N ASP A 128 9.31 2.60 3.95
CA ASP A 128 8.16 3.33 3.40
C ASP A 128 6.95 2.44 3.08
N ARG A 129 7.06 1.11 3.23
CA ARG A 129 5.99 0.16 2.84
C ARG A 129 4.68 0.31 3.60
N CYS A 130 4.67 1.01 4.74
CA CYS A 130 3.45 1.26 5.50
C CYS A 130 3.02 2.73 5.49
N THR A 131 3.71 3.62 4.76
CA THR A 131 3.42 5.06 4.73
C THR A 131 1.99 5.35 4.28
N LEU A 132 1.60 4.91 3.08
CA LEU A 132 0.25 5.10 2.59
C LEU A 132 -0.80 4.27 3.36
N PRO A 133 -0.59 2.96 3.62
CA PRO A 133 -1.56 2.18 4.37
C PRO A 133 -1.93 2.78 5.74
N PHE A 134 -0.95 3.35 6.46
CA PHE A 134 -1.21 3.99 7.76
C PHE A 134 -1.87 5.37 7.64
N ALA A 135 -1.50 6.17 6.64
CA ALA A 135 -2.22 7.41 6.36
C ALA A 135 -3.68 7.15 6.02
N ALA A 136 -3.94 6.16 5.16
CA ALA A 136 -5.30 5.74 4.79
C ALA A 136 -6.08 5.18 5.99
N ALA A 137 -5.44 4.39 6.85
CA ALA A 137 -6.04 3.88 8.08
C ALA A 137 -6.47 4.99 9.04
N ALA A 138 -5.74 6.12 9.07
CA ALA A 138 -6.04 7.25 9.95
C ALA A 138 -7.31 8.00 9.55
N GLU A 139 -7.78 7.87 8.30
CA GLU A 139 -9.06 8.43 7.85
C GLU A 139 -10.27 7.62 8.31
N LEU A 140 -10.06 6.36 8.70
CA LEU A 140 -11.15 5.47 9.08
C LEU A 140 -11.59 5.73 10.52
N ALA A 141 -12.90 5.62 10.77
CA ALA A 141 -13.43 5.80 12.11
C ALA A 141 -12.77 4.80 13.09
N PRO A 142 -12.55 5.20 14.36
CA PRO A 142 -12.00 4.30 15.37
C PRO A 142 -12.81 3.00 15.46
N GLY A 143 -12.16 1.86 15.21
CA GLY A 143 -12.81 0.54 15.23
C GLY A 143 -13.28 0.01 13.86
N THR A 144 -13.25 0.82 12.80
CA THR A 144 -13.54 0.37 11.42
C THR A 144 -12.48 -0.61 10.93
N LEU A 145 -11.21 -0.36 11.26
CA LEU A 145 -10.16 -1.36 11.16
C LEU A 145 -9.95 -1.99 12.53
N ARG A 146 -10.06 -3.31 12.62
CA ARG A 146 -9.55 -4.06 13.78
C ARG A 146 -8.02 -4.14 13.71
N ILE A 147 -7.32 -3.00 13.86
CA ILE A 147 -5.85 -2.88 13.82
C ILE A 147 -5.19 -3.51 15.07
N GLY A 148 -5.97 -3.86 16.10
CA GLY A 148 -5.47 -4.48 17.35
C GLY A 148 -4.69 -5.80 17.17
N THR A 149 -4.66 -6.37 15.96
CA THR A 149 -3.92 -7.59 15.59
C THR A 149 -2.78 -7.33 14.59
N LEU A 150 -2.52 -6.07 14.21
CA LEU A 150 -1.51 -5.67 13.22
C LEU A 150 -0.20 -5.18 13.87
N ILE A 151 -0.20 -4.86 15.16
CA ILE A 151 1.02 -4.57 15.93
C ILE A 151 1.42 -5.85 16.66
N PRO A 152 2.61 -6.42 16.39
CA PRO A 152 3.16 -7.47 17.25
C PRO A 152 3.29 -6.87 18.65
N ARG A 153 2.48 -7.33 19.61
CA ARG A 153 2.72 -7.01 21.02
C ARG A 153 4.11 -7.52 21.35
N GLN A 154 5.05 -6.62 21.60
CA GLN A 154 6.32 -7.02 22.19
C GLN A 154 6.01 -7.62 23.57
N PRO A 155 6.50 -8.83 23.87
CA PRO A 155 6.40 -9.36 25.21
C PRO A 155 7.21 -8.44 26.12
N GLY A 156 6.53 -7.82 27.09
CA GLY A 156 7.20 -7.08 28.16
C GLY A 156 8.16 -7.99 28.92
N PRO A 157 9.20 -7.43 29.55
CA PRO A 157 10.24 -8.22 30.20
C PRO A 157 9.60 -9.13 31.25
N ALA A 158 9.81 -10.44 31.07
CA ALA A 158 9.41 -11.44 32.03
C ALA A 158 10.00 -11.09 33.40
N GLY A 159 9.12 -10.70 34.33
CA GLY A 159 9.47 -10.48 35.71
C GLY A 159 10.05 -11.76 36.29
N ARG A 160 11.38 -11.76 36.41
CA ARG A 160 12.16 -12.78 37.12
C ARG A 160 11.85 -12.60 38.61
N ARG A 161 11.11 -13.54 39.19
CA ARG A 161 11.14 -13.80 40.63
C ARG A 161 12.19 -14.85 40.92
#